data_AF-A0A918J4Y8-F1
#
_entry.id   AF-A0A918J4Y8-F1
#
_cell.length_a   1.000
_cell.length_b   1.000
_cell.length_c   1.000
_cell.angle_alpha   90.00
_cell.angle_beta   90.00
_cell.angle_gamma   90.00
#
_symmetry.space_group_name_H-M   'P 1'
#
loop_
_entity.id
_entity.type
_entity.pdbx_description
1 polymer ?
#
loop_
_entity_poly.entity_id
_entity_poly.type
_entity_poly.pdbx_seq_one_letter_code
_entity_poly.pdbx_strand_id
1 'polypeptide(L)'
;MVEPGTININDGSTTTPLISELPSCSFSGNPADFYIGLSGKLEGDQVRIVGAISAQFVETAILKVMGQGVNDIHWPVILDLNNHIVYHSYQAHTKGLSAVLGWKQLQLINTETTTA
;
A
#
# COMPACT_ATOMS: atom_id res chain seq x y z
N MET A 1 -41.55 -17.95 18.38
CA MET A 1 -42.33 -17.18 17.40
C MET A 1 -43.09 -16.10 18.13
N VAL A 2 -42.55 -14.87 18.14
CA VAL A 2 -43.23 -13.56 18.25
C VAL A 2 -42.14 -12.48 18.02
N GLU A 3 -42.17 -11.84 16.85
CA GLU A 3 -41.66 -10.48 16.61
C GLU A 3 -42.75 -9.47 17.05
N PRO A 4 -42.55 -8.13 16.97
CA PRO A 4 -41.43 -7.34 17.49
C PRO A 4 -41.94 -6.13 18.31
N GLY A 5 -41.08 -5.57 19.17
CA GLY A 5 -41.28 -4.25 19.77
C GLY A 5 -40.48 -3.19 19.01
N THR A 6 -41.16 -2.28 18.33
CA THR A 6 -40.60 -1.19 17.52
C THR A 6 -39.82 -0.18 18.37
N ILE A 7 -38.56 0.09 17.99
CA ILE A 7 -37.79 1.25 18.45
C ILE A 7 -37.65 2.19 17.25
N ASN A 8 -38.38 3.30 17.25
CA ASN A 8 -38.20 4.38 16.26
C ASN A 8 -37.01 5.25 16.70
N ILE A 9 -35.88 5.12 16.01
CA ILE A 9 -34.77 6.07 16.05
C ILE A 9 -34.83 6.83 14.73
N ASN A 10 -35.62 7.90 14.71
CA ASN A 10 -35.61 8.83 13.59
C ASN A 10 -34.68 9.99 13.94
N ASP A 11 -33.72 10.17 13.03
CA ASP A 11 -32.84 11.32 12.81
C ASP A 11 -31.57 11.45 13.68
N GLY A 12 -30.58 10.63 13.30
CA GLY A 12 -29.34 11.20 12.75
C GLY A 12 -28.42 11.93 13.72
N SER A 13 -28.09 11.29 14.85
CA SER A 13 -27.13 11.78 15.84
C SER A 13 -25.80 12.29 15.23
N THR A 14 -25.64 13.61 15.27
CA THR A 14 -24.40 14.37 15.57
C THR A 14 -23.07 13.70 15.20
N THR A 15 -22.60 14.01 14.00
CA THR A 15 -21.20 14.28 13.62
C THR A 15 -20.10 13.69 14.51
N THR A 16 -19.83 12.39 14.37
CA THR A 16 -18.46 11.91 14.62
C THR A 16 -17.60 12.41 13.46
N PRO A 17 -16.50 13.15 13.69
CA PRO A 17 -15.70 13.68 12.60
C PRO A 17 -15.22 12.53 11.71
N LEU A 18 -15.05 12.84 10.43
CA LEU A 18 -14.32 12.05 9.43
C LEU A 18 -12.93 11.66 9.97
N ILE A 19 -12.85 10.66 10.82
CA ILE A 19 -11.59 9.96 11.07
C ILE A 19 -11.47 9.08 9.85
N SER A 20 -10.78 9.58 8.84
CA SER A 20 -10.22 8.73 7.79
C SER A 20 -9.29 7.77 8.51
N GLU A 21 -9.81 6.64 8.99
CA GLU A 21 -9.04 5.66 9.73
C GLU A 21 -7.89 5.23 8.82
N LEU A 22 -6.67 5.63 9.20
CA LEU A 22 -5.47 5.27 8.46
C LEU A 22 -5.44 3.75 8.35
N PRO A 23 -5.20 3.20 7.15
CA PRO A 23 -5.23 1.77 6.96
C PRO A 23 -4.23 1.10 7.90
N SER A 24 -4.61 -0.01 8.52
CA SER A 24 -3.71 -0.74 9.42
C SER A 24 -2.72 -1.59 8.62
N CYS A 25 -1.47 -1.60 9.06
CA CYS A 25 -0.39 -2.40 8.54
C CYS A 25 -0.69 -3.90 8.72
N SER A 26 -0.69 -4.64 7.62
CA SER A 26 -1.01 -6.08 7.59
C SER A 26 -0.03 -6.97 8.37
N PHE A 27 1.12 -6.44 8.78
CA PHE A 27 2.14 -7.17 9.55
C PHE A 27 2.13 -6.87 11.05
N SER A 28 1.70 -5.68 11.45
CA SER A 28 1.84 -5.22 12.85
C SER A 28 0.55 -4.70 13.48
N GLY A 29 -0.49 -4.41 12.70
CA GLY A 29 -1.72 -3.77 13.19
C GLY A 29 -1.59 -2.28 13.49
N ASN A 30 -0.38 -1.71 13.48
CA ASN A 30 -0.13 -0.27 13.58
C ASN A 30 -0.59 0.48 12.32
N PRO A 31 -0.70 1.82 12.34
CA PRO A 31 -0.95 2.60 11.13
C PRO A 31 0.04 2.25 10.01
N ALA A 32 -0.45 2.10 8.79
CA ALA A 32 0.36 1.91 7.61
C ALA A 32 0.86 3.26 7.07
N ASP A 33 2.03 3.22 6.45
CA ASP A 33 2.63 4.38 5.78
C ASP A 33 2.41 4.29 4.26
N PHE A 34 2.22 3.08 3.75
CA PHE A 34 2.16 2.78 2.32
C PHE A 34 1.10 1.72 2.01
N TYR A 35 0.65 1.71 0.76
CA TYR A 35 0.04 0.54 0.14
C TYR A 35 1.08 -0.24 -0.64
N ILE A 36 0.91 -1.56 -0.69
CA ILE A 36 1.64 -2.44 -1.59
C ILE A 36 0.67 -3.11 -2.55
N GLY A 37 1.09 -3.17 -3.81
CA GLY A 37 0.36 -3.84 -4.87
C GLY A 37 1.27 -4.56 -5.84
N LEU A 38 0.64 -5.13 -6.85
CA LEU A 38 1.28 -5.66 -8.04
C LEU A 38 0.79 -4.90 -9.27
N SER A 39 1.70 -4.59 -10.17
CA SER A 39 1.45 -3.90 -11.44
C SER A 39 2.04 -4.69 -12.61
N GLY A 40 1.56 -4.37 -13.81
CA GLY A 40 2.19 -4.76 -15.06
C GLY A 40 3.47 -3.96 -15.33
N LYS A 41 3.98 -4.07 -16.56
CA LYS A 41 5.24 -3.43 -16.98
C LYS A 41 5.07 -2.00 -17.48
N LEU A 42 3.86 -1.63 -17.89
CA LEU A 42 3.59 -0.33 -18.50
C LEU A 42 3.24 0.70 -17.42
N GLU A 43 3.79 1.91 -17.54
CA GLU A 43 3.35 3.04 -16.73
C GLU A 43 1.88 3.35 -17.09
N GLY A 44 0.96 3.05 -16.17
CA GLY A 44 -0.49 3.14 -16.38
C GLY A 44 -1.22 1.80 -16.35
N ASP A 45 -0.51 0.67 -16.24
CA ASP A 45 -1.14 -0.60 -15.91
C ASP A 45 -1.89 -0.51 -14.58
N GLN A 46 -3.01 -1.22 -14.49
CA GLN A 46 -3.83 -1.23 -13.29
C GLN A 46 -3.02 -1.82 -12.12
N VAL A 47 -2.90 -1.04 -11.05
CA VAL A 47 -2.30 -1.50 -9.80
C VAL A 47 -3.33 -2.32 -9.03
N ARG A 48 -3.02 -3.59 -8.78
CA ARG A 48 -3.78 -4.43 -7.87
C ARG A 48 -3.21 -4.28 -6.46
N ILE A 49 -3.87 -3.50 -5.62
CA ILE A 49 -3.52 -3.35 -4.20
C ILE A 49 -3.69 -4.69 -3.49
N VAL A 50 -2.64 -5.13 -2.80
CA VAL A 50 -2.60 -6.37 -2.02
C VAL A 50 -2.80 -6.10 -0.53
N GLY A 51 -2.32 -4.97 -0.02
CA GLY A 51 -2.50 -4.59 1.37
C GLY A 51 -1.85 -3.27 1.73
N ALA A 52 -2.00 -2.87 3.00
CA ALA A 52 -1.35 -1.69 3.57
C ALA A 52 -0.22 -2.12 4.51
N ILE A 53 0.88 -1.38 4.52
CA ILE A 53 2.12 -1.74 5.22
C ILE A 53 2.79 -0.50 5.82
N SER A 54 3.50 -0.69 6.93
CA SER A 54 4.37 0.35 7.50
C SER A 54 5.73 0.34 6.82
N ALA A 55 6.44 1.46 6.88
CA ALA A 55 7.73 1.70 6.21
C ALA A 55 8.78 0.61 6.50
N GLN A 56 8.83 0.14 7.74
CA GLN A 56 9.77 -0.91 8.18
C GLN A 56 9.52 -2.29 7.55
N PHE A 57 8.31 -2.54 7.03
CA PHE A 57 7.92 -3.82 6.42
C PHE A 57 7.91 -3.79 4.90
N VAL A 58 8.34 -2.70 4.25
CA VAL A 58 8.31 -2.58 2.78
C VAL A 58 9.13 -3.67 2.11
N GLU A 59 10.35 -3.93 2.56
CA GLU A 59 11.19 -5.00 1.99
C GLU A 59 10.54 -6.38 2.14
N THR A 60 10.01 -6.69 3.33
CA THR A 60 9.32 -7.94 3.62
C THR A 60 8.08 -8.11 2.74
N ALA A 61 7.32 -7.03 2.55
CA ALA A 61 6.13 -7.02 1.73
C ALA A 61 6.47 -7.24 0.25
N ILE A 62 7.51 -6.57 -0.27
CA ILE A 62 8.01 -6.78 -1.64
C ILE A 62 8.36 -8.25 -1.88
N LEU A 63 9.12 -8.86 -0.96
CA LEU A 63 9.47 -10.28 -1.06
C LEU A 63 8.23 -11.19 -1.04
N LYS A 64 7.24 -10.87 -0.20
CA LYS A 64 6.01 -11.64 -0.07
C LYS A 64 5.16 -11.58 -1.34
N VAL A 65 5.02 -10.41 -1.97
CA VAL A 65 4.17 -10.25 -3.17
C VAL A 65 4.84 -10.71 -4.46
N MET A 66 6.18 -10.69 -4.54
CA MET A 66 6.90 -11.25 -5.71
C MET A 66 6.57 -12.73 -5.95
N GLY A 67 6.30 -13.49 -4.89
CA GLY A 67 5.89 -14.90 -5.00
C GLY A 67 4.41 -15.11 -5.40
N GLN A 68 3.63 -14.04 -5.56
CA GLN A 68 2.18 -14.08 -5.80
C GLN A 68 1.77 -13.62 -7.21
N GLY A 69 2.73 -13.34 -8.09
CA GLY A 69 2.45 -12.87 -9.46
C GLY A 69 1.62 -13.84 -10.28
N VAL A 70 0.71 -13.31 -11.09
CA VAL A 70 -0.14 -14.08 -12.02
C VAL A 70 -0.14 -13.37 -13.38
N ASN A 71 0.15 -14.11 -14.46
CA ASN A 71 0.25 -13.57 -15.83
C ASN A 71 1.26 -12.40 -15.93
N ASP A 72 0.89 -11.30 -16.59
CA ASP A 72 1.73 -10.11 -16.78
C ASP A 72 1.84 -9.19 -15.55
N ILE A 73 1.09 -9.44 -14.46
CA ILE A 73 1.08 -8.62 -13.25
C ILE A 73 2.03 -9.24 -12.21
N HIS A 74 3.30 -8.85 -12.26
CA HIS A 74 4.36 -9.45 -11.45
C HIS A 74 5.30 -8.44 -10.79
N TRP A 75 5.11 -7.13 -11.03
CA TRP A 75 6.00 -6.11 -10.49
C TRP A 75 5.42 -5.54 -9.19
N PRO A 76 6.06 -5.78 -8.03
CA PRO A 76 5.76 -5.04 -6.81
C PRO A 76 5.77 -3.53 -7.03
N VAL A 77 4.72 -2.89 -6.54
CA VAL A 77 4.60 -1.43 -6.51
C VAL A 77 4.26 -0.98 -5.10
N ILE A 78 4.87 0.13 -4.69
CA ILE A 78 4.59 0.79 -3.41
C ILE A 78 3.92 2.11 -3.74
N LEU A 79 2.83 2.40 -3.05
CA LEU A 79 2.06 3.61 -3.20
C LEU A 79 1.95 4.31 -1.85
N ASP A 80 1.89 5.63 -1.87
CA ASP A 80 1.53 6.38 -0.68
C ASP A 80 0.02 6.24 -0.38
N LEU A 81 -0.41 6.74 0.78
CA LEU A 81 -1.82 6.62 1.22
C LEU A 81 -2.82 7.39 0.32
N ASN A 82 -2.34 8.30 -0.53
CA ASN A 82 -3.11 9.00 -1.56
C ASN A 82 -3.09 8.29 -2.92
N ASN A 83 -2.59 7.04 -3.00
CA ASN A 83 -2.48 6.22 -4.20
C ASN A 83 -1.52 6.75 -5.28
N HIS A 84 -0.51 7.57 -4.96
CA HIS A 84 0.57 7.83 -5.91
C HIS A 84 1.65 6.76 -5.81
N ILE A 85 2.17 6.32 -6.95
CA ILE A 85 3.24 5.34 -7.01
C ILE A 85 4.54 6.01 -6.55
N VAL A 86 5.04 5.59 -5.41
CA VAL A 86 6.35 6.03 -4.89
C VAL A 86 7.48 5.15 -5.37
N TYR A 87 7.18 3.88 -5.70
CA TYR A 87 8.16 2.94 -6.18
C TYR A 87 7.54 1.87 -7.09
N HIS A 88 8.21 1.59 -8.20
CA HIS A 88 7.83 0.53 -9.13
C HIS A 88 9.01 -0.38 -9.40
N SER A 89 8.92 -1.65 -8.99
CA SER A 89 10.05 -2.60 -9.11
C SER A 89 10.51 -2.87 -10.54
N TYR A 90 9.65 -2.71 -11.55
CA TYR A 90 10.07 -2.73 -12.95
C TYR A 90 11.17 -1.69 -13.27
N GLN A 91 11.11 -0.49 -12.68
CA GLN A 91 12.16 0.52 -12.87
C GLN A 91 13.50 0.10 -12.25
N ALA A 92 13.47 -0.74 -11.21
CA ALA A 92 14.68 -1.35 -10.66
C ALA A 92 15.20 -2.45 -11.60
N HIS A 93 14.29 -3.26 -12.16
CA HIS A 93 14.64 -4.31 -13.10
C HIS A 93 15.31 -3.78 -14.37
N THR A 94 14.83 -2.67 -14.95
CA THR A 94 15.47 -2.04 -16.12
C THR A 94 16.89 -1.54 -15.85
N LYS A 95 17.25 -1.37 -14.56
CA LYS A 95 18.60 -1.01 -14.09
C LYS A 95 19.43 -2.22 -13.65
N GLY A 96 18.93 -3.44 -13.84
CA GLY A 96 19.60 -4.68 -13.41
C GLY A 96 19.55 -4.92 -11.90
N LEU A 97 18.65 -4.25 -11.17
CA LEU A 97 18.50 -4.38 -9.72
C LEU A 97 17.33 -5.30 -9.37
N SER A 98 17.41 -5.93 -8.20
CA SER A 98 16.26 -6.62 -7.63
C SER A 98 15.24 -5.62 -7.08
N ALA A 99 13.98 -6.06 -6.93
CA ALA A 99 12.92 -5.20 -6.39
C ALA A 99 13.23 -4.64 -4.99
N VAL A 100 13.96 -5.39 -4.15
CA VAL A 100 14.38 -4.92 -2.82
C VAL A 100 15.55 -3.93 -2.93
N LEU A 101 16.53 -4.21 -3.80
CA LEU A 101 17.67 -3.31 -3.98
C LEU A 101 17.26 -1.96 -4.57
N GLY A 102 16.31 -1.94 -5.51
CA GLY A 102 15.77 -0.69 -6.04
C GLY A 102 15.08 0.17 -4.98
N TRP A 103 14.32 -0.46 -4.07
CA TRP A 103 13.70 0.24 -2.94
C TRP A 103 14.75 0.85 -2.00
N LYS A 104 15.79 0.07 -1.64
CA LYS A 104 16.89 0.58 -0.80
C LYS A 104 17.60 1.77 -1.44
N GLN A 105 17.87 1.68 -2.74
CA GLN A 105 18.51 2.78 -3.46
C GLN A 105 17.65 4.05 -3.45
N LEU A 106 16.32 3.92 -3.60
CA LEU A 106 15.40 5.06 -3.49
C LEU A 106 15.45 5.70 -2.10
N GLN A 107 15.46 4.89 -1.04
CA GLN A 107 15.56 5.39 0.33
C GLN A 107 16.85 6.18 0.56
N LEU A 108 17.99 5.70 0.04
CA LEU A 108 19.27 6.40 0.14
C LEU A 108 19.22 7.79 -0.52
N ILE A 109 18.72 7.87 -1.75
CA ILE A 109 18.59 9.13 -2.51
C ILE A 109 17.72 10.15 -1.76
N ASN A 110 16.63 9.69 -1.16
CA ASN A 110 15.72 10.55 -0.39
C ASN A 110 16.34 11.04 0.94
N THR A 111 17.27 10.25 1.50
CA THR A 111 18.00 10.65 2.71
C THR A 111 19.06 11.70 2.38
N GLU A 112 19.72 11.59 1.23
CA GLU A 112 20.74 12.55 0.78
C GLU A 112 20.15 13.93 0.41
N THR A 113 18.95 13.95 -0.17
CA THR A 113 18.26 15.20 -0.56
C THR A 113 17.68 16.00 0.61
N THR A 114 17.64 15.44 1.84
CA THR A 114 17.15 16.14 3.04
C THR A 114 18.28 16.84 3.83
N THR A 115 19.52 16.78 3.34
CA THR A 115 20.71 17.29 4.05
C THR A 115 21.42 18.45 3.33
N ALA A 116 20.71 19.20 2.47
CA ALA A 116 21.24 20.35 1.73
C ALA A 116 20.55 21.66 2.13
#